data_AF-A0A392NUX7-F1
#
_entry.id   AF-A0A392NUX7-F1
#
_cell.length_a   1.000
_cell.length_b   1.000
_cell.length_c   1.000
_cell.angle_alpha   90.00
_cell.angle_beta   90.00
_cell.angle_gamma   90.00
#
_symmetry.space_group_name_H-M   'P 1'
#
loop_
_entity.id
_entity.type
_entity.pdbx_description
1 polymer ?
#
loop_
_entity_poly.entity_id
_entity_poly.type
_entity_poly.pdbx_seq_one_letter_code
_entity_poly.pdbx_strand_id
1 'polypeptide(L)'
;MAAPFVVNGAFLSSEFQEIHRRLSLTRDFRNYLDEEVVKKLEITVSSINDVLDDAEKKQYRNTKVKNWLVLLKHEVYEFEQLLDVIDTESLQREGTIRRFVSGLKKRSEYRIMIKELLQRLELLVEQKDILGLQKATRDNHVTRIRISRMRPEPVIYDNYREHEKEEIIHFLLADTDCDNQDSGAI
;
A
#
# COMPACT_ATOMS: atom_id res chain seq x y z
N MET A 1 -22.84 7.95 14.37
CA MET A 1 -22.15 8.28 13.11
C MET A 1 -20.89 7.43 13.05
N ALA A 2 -20.84 6.44 12.16
CA ALA A 2 -19.66 5.60 11.98
C ALA A 2 -18.63 6.40 11.17
N ALA A 3 -17.40 6.53 11.68
CA ALA A 3 -16.32 7.15 10.94
C ALA A 3 -16.09 6.37 9.64
N PRO A 4 -16.07 7.02 8.46
CA PRO A 4 -15.65 6.34 7.26
C PRO A 4 -14.16 6.02 7.45
N PHE A 5 -13.85 4.73 7.57
CA PHE A 5 -12.49 4.23 7.58
C PHE A 5 -11.90 4.51 6.20
N VAL A 6 -11.30 5.68 6.04
CA VAL A 6 -10.50 6.03 4.88
C VAL A 6 -9.23 5.19 5.01
N VAL A 7 -9.29 3.98 4.45
CA VAL A 7 -8.09 3.18 4.18
C VAL A 7 -7.32 3.93 3.11
N ASN A 8 -6.46 4.84 3.55
CA ASN A 8 -5.45 5.43 2.71
C ASN A 8 -4.61 4.29 2.12
N GLY A 9 -4.30 4.38 0.83
CA GLY A 9 -3.63 3.36 0.01
C GLY A 9 -2.29 2.80 0.47
N ALA A 10 -1.79 3.24 1.62
CA ALA A 10 -0.61 2.66 2.25
C ALA A 10 -0.86 1.21 2.73
N PHE A 11 -2.11 0.83 3.02
CA PHE A 11 -2.42 -0.44 3.67
C PHE A 11 -2.12 -1.66 2.80
N LEU A 12 -2.72 -1.78 1.61
CA LEU A 12 -2.53 -2.96 0.74
C LEU A 12 -1.08 -3.05 0.24
N SER A 13 -0.48 -1.93 -0.14
CA SER A 13 0.93 -1.93 -0.54
C SER A 13 1.86 -2.38 0.59
N SER A 14 1.55 -2.07 1.86
CA SER A 14 2.32 -2.56 3.01
C SER A 14 2.11 -4.05 3.28
N GLU A 15 0.89 -4.57 3.14
CA GLU A 15 0.59 -6.00 3.26
C GLU A 15 1.30 -6.81 2.17
N PHE A 16 1.29 -6.34 0.92
CA PHE A 16 1.99 -6.99 -0.18
C PHE A 16 3.52 -7.00 0.02
N GLN A 17 4.09 -5.93 0.56
CA GLN A 17 5.51 -5.90 0.93
C GLN A 17 5.83 -6.91 2.03
N GLU A 18 4.96 -7.03 3.03
CA GLU A 18 5.12 -7.99 4.11
C GLU A 18 4.98 -9.44 3.61
N ILE A 19 3.99 -9.73 2.77
CA ILE A 19 3.86 -11.01 2.08
C ILE A 19 5.11 -11.33 1.28
N HIS A 20 5.61 -10.39 0.47
CA HIS A 20 6.83 -10.60 -0.31
C HIS A 20 8.04 -10.87 0.58
N ARG A 21 8.13 -10.15 1.71
CA ARG A 21 9.18 -10.37 2.73
C ARG A 21 9.08 -11.77 3.32
N ARG A 22 7.90 -12.22 3.72
CA ARG A 22 7.67 -13.55 4.31
C ARG A 22 7.91 -14.67 3.30
N LEU A 23 7.48 -14.52 2.06
CA LEU A 23 7.80 -15.43 0.97
C LEU A 23 9.32 -15.59 0.76
N SER A 24 10.06 -14.48 0.91
CA SER A 24 11.51 -14.45 0.75
C SER A 24 12.26 -14.99 1.97
N LEU A 25 11.78 -14.74 3.19
CA LEU A 25 12.48 -15.08 4.43
C LEU A 25 12.12 -16.46 4.97
N THR A 26 10.90 -16.94 4.76
CA THR A 26 10.45 -18.18 5.39
C THR A 26 11.00 -19.38 4.62
N ARG A 27 12.22 -19.80 4.98
CA ARG A 27 12.86 -21.03 4.49
C ARG A 27 11.95 -22.25 4.71
N ASP A 28 11.16 -22.25 5.79
CA ASP A 28 10.17 -23.29 6.05
C ASP A 28 9.01 -23.30 5.05
N PHE A 29 8.47 -22.14 4.67
CA PHE A 29 7.44 -22.02 3.65
C PHE A 29 7.94 -22.53 2.30
N ARG A 30 9.15 -22.12 1.88
CA ARG A 30 9.82 -22.66 0.69
C ARG A 30 10.01 -24.18 0.75
N ASN A 31 10.28 -24.75 1.93
CA ASN A 31 10.42 -26.20 2.07
C ASN A 31 9.11 -26.97 1.85
N TYR A 32 7.94 -26.35 1.99
CA TYR A 32 6.63 -26.99 1.79
C TYR A 32 6.14 -26.95 0.34
N LEU A 33 6.76 -26.12 -0.50
CA LEU A 33 6.34 -25.85 -1.87
C LEU A 33 7.39 -26.29 -2.89
N ASP A 34 6.93 -26.54 -4.11
CA ASP A 34 7.83 -26.70 -5.24
C ASP A 34 8.40 -25.32 -5.61
N GLU A 35 9.68 -25.24 -5.97
CA GLU A 35 10.35 -23.98 -6.35
C GLU A 35 9.60 -23.24 -7.48
N GLU A 36 8.94 -23.99 -8.38
CA GLU A 36 8.08 -23.44 -9.42
C GLU A 36 6.87 -22.67 -8.84
N VAL A 37 6.22 -23.22 -7.82
CA VAL A 37 5.05 -22.59 -7.17
C VAL A 37 5.48 -21.32 -6.45
N VAL A 38 6.63 -21.36 -5.76
CA VAL A 38 7.20 -20.18 -5.09
C VAL A 38 7.47 -19.07 -6.10
N LYS A 39 8.14 -19.37 -7.21
CA LYS A 39 8.43 -18.38 -8.25
C LYS A 39 7.17 -17.80 -8.87
N LYS A 40 6.15 -18.62 -9.16
CA LYS A 40 4.86 -18.13 -9.66
C LYS A 40 4.21 -17.17 -8.68
N LEU A 41 4.20 -17.52 -7.40
CA LEU A 41 3.62 -16.68 -6.36
C LEU A 41 4.36 -15.34 -6.21
N GLU A 42 5.70 -15.34 -6.23
CA GLU A 42 6.51 -14.11 -6.23
C GLU A 42 6.19 -13.20 -7.43
N ILE A 43 6.03 -13.78 -8.63
CA ILE A 43 5.66 -13.05 -9.85
C ILE A 43 4.24 -12.48 -9.75
N THR A 44 3.27 -13.30 -9.33
CA THR A 44 1.86 -12.91 -9.22
C THR A 44 1.67 -11.78 -8.19
N VAL A 45 2.25 -11.93 -7.00
CA VAL A 45 2.22 -10.91 -5.95
C VAL A 45 2.85 -9.60 -6.43
N SER A 46 4.00 -9.68 -7.11
CA SER A 46 4.67 -8.50 -7.68
C SER A 46 3.84 -7.81 -8.77
N SER A 47 3.20 -8.60 -9.65
CA SER A 47 2.33 -8.13 -10.74
C SER A 47 1.11 -7.36 -10.25
N ILE A 48 0.55 -7.79 -9.11
CA ILE A 48 -0.55 -7.11 -8.43
C ILE A 48 -0.05 -5.84 -7.73
N ASN A 49 1.05 -5.94 -6.97
CA ASN A 49 1.60 -4.81 -6.24
C ASN A 49 1.93 -3.62 -7.17
N ASP A 50 2.41 -3.91 -8.38
CA ASP A 50 2.69 -2.91 -9.41
C ASP A 50 1.49 -2.03 -9.79
N VAL A 51 0.26 -2.54 -9.68
CA VAL A 51 -0.97 -1.86 -10.11
C VAL A 51 -1.83 -1.35 -8.95
N LEU A 52 -1.45 -1.63 -7.69
CA LEU A 52 -2.21 -1.24 -6.50
C LEU A 52 -2.43 0.28 -6.43
N ASP A 53 -1.36 1.06 -6.61
CA ASP A 53 -1.42 2.53 -6.56
C ASP A 53 -2.43 3.14 -7.54
N ASP A 54 -2.54 2.56 -8.74
CA ASP A 54 -3.47 3.01 -9.78
C ASP A 54 -4.90 2.51 -9.49
N ALA A 55 -5.04 1.26 -9.06
CA ALA A 55 -6.31 0.67 -8.66
C ALA A 55 -6.97 1.47 -7.53
N GLU A 56 -6.20 1.86 -6.51
CA GLU A 56 -6.69 2.63 -5.38
C GLU A 56 -7.16 4.02 -5.77
N LYS A 57 -6.50 4.68 -6.73
CA LYS A 57 -6.96 5.97 -7.27
C LYS A 57 -8.23 5.81 -8.09
N LYS A 58 -8.32 4.75 -8.89
CA LYS A 58 -9.44 4.46 -9.79
C LYS A 58 -10.68 3.93 -9.05
N GLN A 59 -10.54 3.38 -7.84
CA GLN A 59 -11.66 2.78 -7.07
C GLN A 59 -12.81 3.77 -6.83
N TYR A 60 -12.51 5.06 -6.68
CA TYR A 60 -13.51 6.10 -6.41
C TYR A 60 -14.36 6.46 -7.63
N ARG A 61 -13.89 6.12 -8.84
CA ARG A 61 -14.53 6.46 -10.11
C ARG A 61 -15.01 5.23 -10.88
N ASN A 62 -14.50 4.04 -10.54
CA ASN A 62 -14.83 2.80 -11.21
C ASN A 62 -15.19 1.69 -10.20
N THR A 63 -16.48 1.36 -10.13
CA THR A 63 -17.01 0.32 -9.25
C THR A 63 -16.41 -1.07 -9.53
N LYS A 64 -16.03 -1.37 -10.79
CA LYS A 64 -15.39 -2.64 -11.11
C LYS A 64 -14.01 -2.75 -10.47
N VAL A 65 -13.23 -1.67 -10.48
CA VAL A 65 -11.93 -1.60 -9.80
C VAL A 65 -12.10 -1.69 -8.28
N LYS A 66 -13.13 -1.05 -7.72
CA LYS A 66 -13.46 -1.19 -6.30
C LYS A 66 -13.76 -2.65 -5.93
N ASN A 67 -14.57 -3.35 -6.72
CA ASN A 67 -14.88 -4.77 -6.48
C ASN A 67 -13.64 -5.65 -6.61
N TRP A 68 -12.79 -5.38 -7.59
CA TRP A 68 -11.51 -6.08 -7.75
C TRP A 68 -10.61 -5.92 -6.53
N LEU A 69 -10.50 -4.71 -5.95
CA LEU A 69 -9.74 -4.48 -4.71
C LEU A 69 -10.34 -5.20 -3.49
N VAL A 70 -11.68 -5.28 -3.41
CA VAL A 70 -12.36 -6.02 -2.32
C VAL A 70 -12.03 -7.51 -2.40
N LEU A 71 -12.10 -8.10 -3.60
CA LEU A 71 -11.72 -9.49 -3.82
C LEU A 71 -10.25 -9.71 -3.51
N LEU A 72 -9.38 -8.81 -3.98
CA LEU A 72 -7.96 -8.90 -3.71
C LEU A 72 -7.65 -8.92 -2.21
N LYS A 73 -8.28 -8.03 -1.45
CA LYS A 73 -8.11 -7.98 0.01
C LYS A 73 -8.53 -9.28 0.69
N HIS A 74 -9.60 -9.92 0.22
CA HIS A 74 -10.03 -11.21 0.73
C HIS A 74 -8.95 -12.29 0.51
N GLU A 75 -8.45 -12.43 -0.71
CA GLU A 75 -7.43 -13.43 -1.04
C GLU A 75 -6.11 -13.22 -0.29
N VAL A 76 -5.71 -11.95 -0.13
CA VAL A 76 -4.52 -11.55 0.65
C VAL A 76 -4.67 -11.98 2.11
N TYR A 77 -5.83 -11.75 2.71
CA TYR A 77 -6.09 -12.12 4.10
C TYR A 77 -6.11 -13.64 4.31
N GLU A 78 -6.67 -14.40 3.37
CA GLU A 78 -6.58 -15.87 3.41
C GLU A 78 -5.12 -16.34 3.28
N PHE A 79 -4.33 -15.67 2.44
CA PHE A 79 -2.93 -16.01 2.23
C PHE A 79 -2.05 -15.71 3.46
N GLU A 80 -2.23 -14.56 4.11
CA GLU A 80 -1.50 -14.20 5.33
C GLU A 80 -1.80 -15.16 6.49
N GLN A 81 -3.08 -15.50 6.70
CA GLN A 81 -3.46 -16.49 7.72
C GLN A 81 -2.78 -17.84 7.46
N LEU A 82 -2.66 -18.24 6.20
CA LEU A 82 -1.98 -19.49 5.84
C LEU A 82 -0.47 -19.42 6.12
N LEU A 83 0.17 -18.29 5.85
CA LEU A 83 1.56 -18.06 6.23
C LEU A 83 1.75 -18.14 7.75
N ASP A 84 0.86 -17.54 8.55
CA ASP A 84 0.92 -17.57 10.01
C ASP A 84 0.79 -18.99 10.57
N VAL A 85 -0.12 -19.79 10.00
CA VAL A 85 -0.28 -21.20 10.37
C VAL A 85 1.00 -21.98 10.06
N ILE A 86 1.59 -21.78 8.88
CA ILE A 86 2.82 -22.48 8.49
C ILE A 86 4.00 -22.10 9.40
N ASP A 87 4.15 -20.82 9.72
CA ASP A 87 5.19 -20.31 10.63
C ASP A 87 5.00 -20.86 12.05
N THR A 88 3.75 -20.91 12.53
CA THR A 88 3.44 -21.48 13.84
C THR A 88 3.77 -22.98 13.90
N GLU A 89 3.46 -23.72 12.84
CA GLU A 89 3.71 -25.16 12.79
C GLU A 89 5.18 -25.52 12.58
N SER A 90 5.96 -24.68 11.88
CA SER A 90 7.39 -24.91 11.72
C SER A 90 8.13 -24.83 13.05
N LEU A 91 7.70 -23.93 13.94
CA LEU A 91 8.23 -23.79 15.30
C LEU A 91 7.92 -25.01 16.20
N GLN A 92 6.85 -25.75 15.93
CA GLN A 92 6.42 -26.89 16.76
C GLN A 92 7.04 -28.25 16.36
N ARG A 93 8.06 -28.26 15.49
CA ARG A 93 8.64 -29.49 14.90
C ARG A 93 9.49 -30.38 15.82
N GLU A 94 9.59 -30.13 17.12
CA GLU A 94 10.29 -31.06 18.02
C GLU A 94 9.41 -32.28 18.36
N GLY A 95 9.83 -33.49 17.95
CA GLY A 95 9.50 -34.77 18.63
C GLY A 95 8.48 -35.72 17.97
N THR A 96 8.81 -37.02 18.00
CA THR A 96 8.00 -38.25 17.75
C THR A 96 7.49 -38.52 16.32
N ILE A 97 7.63 -39.78 15.85
CA ILE A 97 7.23 -40.28 14.51
C ILE A 97 5.77 -39.94 14.16
N ARG A 98 4.85 -40.00 15.12
CA ARG A 98 3.43 -39.61 14.92
C ARG A 98 3.28 -38.15 14.49
N ARG A 99 4.11 -37.25 15.05
CA ARG A 99 4.13 -35.82 14.73
C ARG A 99 4.73 -35.56 13.34
N PHE A 100 5.72 -36.37 12.93
CA PHE A 100 6.26 -36.36 11.57
C PHE A 100 5.20 -36.74 10.52
N VAL A 101 4.46 -37.84 10.72
CA VAL A 101 3.41 -38.28 9.78
C VAL A 101 2.27 -37.25 9.71
N SER A 102 1.84 -36.68 10.84
CA SER A 102 0.87 -35.58 10.82
C SER A 102 1.42 -34.33 10.11
N GLY A 103 2.70 -34.02 10.27
CA GLY A 103 3.36 -32.92 9.57
C GLY A 103 3.42 -33.11 8.05
N LEU A 104 3.59 -34.34 7.57
CA LEU A 104 3.53 -34.67 6.14
C LEU A 104 2.11 -34.49 5.56
N LYS A 105 1.08 -34.90 6.29
CA LYS A 105 -0.31 -34.70 5.88
C LYS A 105 -0.65 -33.21 5.80
N LYS A 106 -0.32 -32.44 6.83
CA LYS A 106 -0.52 -30.98 6.84
C LYS A 106 0.26 -30.27 5.75
N ARG A 107 1.52 -30.68 5.50
CA ARG A 107 2.31 -30.22 4.34
C ARG A 107 1.56 -30.37 3.02
N SER A 108 0.92 -31.53 2.80
CA SER A 108 0.16 -31.77 1.58
C SER A 108 -1.11 -30.91 1.49
N GLU A 109 -1.80 -30.69 2.61
CA GLU A 109 -2.99 -29.83 2.70
C GLU A 109 -2.63 -28.37 2.42
N TYR A 110 -1.58 -27.84 3.06
CA TYR A 110 -1.12 -26.46 2.80
C TYR A 110 -0.66 -26.26 1.37
N ARG A 111 0.03 -27.24 0.79
CA ARG A 111 0.44 -27.17 -0.62
C ARG A 111 -0.77 -27.10 -1.57
N ILE A 112 -1.88 -27.76 -1.26
CA ILE A 112 -3.11 -27.67 -2.04
C ILE A 112 -3.74 -26.28 -1.87
N MET A 113 -3.89 -25.80 -0.63
CA MET A 113 -4.47 -24.48 -0.33
C MET A 113 -3.67 -23.33 -0.96
N ILE A 114 -2.34 -23.37 -0.91
CA ILE A 114 -1.47 -22.36 -1.54
C ILE A 114 -1.65 -22.36 -3.06
N LYS A 115 -1.78 -23.55 -3.68
CA LYS A 115 -2.03 -23.64 -5.13
C LYS A 115 -3.39 -23.06 -5.51
N GLU A 116 -4.41 -23.28 -4.69
CA GLU A 116 -5.73 -22.71 -4.90
C GLU A 116 -5.71 -21.17 -4.79
N LEU A 117 -5.07 -20.63 -3.75
CA LEU A 117 -4.89 -19.18 -3.59
C LEU A 117 -4.08 -18.57 -4.74
N LEU A 118 -3.02 -19.26 -5.19
CA LEU A 118 -2.25 -18.83 -6.36
C LEU A 118 -3.13 -18.71 -7.60
N GLN A 119 -3.99 -19.71 -7.88
CA GLN A 119 -4.91 -19.66 -9.02
C GLN A 119 -5.87 -18.49 -8.93
N ARG A 120 -6.41 -18.20 -7.74
CA ARG A 120 -7.30 -17.04 -7.54
C ARG A 120 -6.58 -15.71 -7.73
N LEU A 121 -5.34 -15.59 -7.24
CA LEU A 121 -4.50 -14.40 -7.48
C LEU A 121 -4.13 -14.25 -8.96
N GLU A 122 -3.87 -15.34 -9.69
CA GLU A 122 -3.64 -15.32 -11.14
C GLU A 122 -4.88 -14.81 -11.90
N LEU A 123 -6.09 -15.24 -11.51
CA LEU A 123 -7.32 -14.68 -12.08
C LEU A 123 -7.47 -13.17 -11.84
N LEU A 124 -7.05 -12.69 -10.66
CA LEU A 124 -7.05 -11.25 -10.39
C LEU A 124 -6.02 -10.50 -11.26
N VAL A 125 -4.86 -11.12 -11.55
CA VAL A 125 -3.89 -10.58 -12.49
C VAL A 125 -4.50 -10.47 -13.89
N GLU A 126 -5.20 -11.49 -14.38
CA GLU A 126 -5.87 -11.41 -15.70
C GLU A 126 -6.95 -10.33 -15.75
N GLN A 127 -7.73 -10.17 -14.66
CA GLN A 127 -8.75 -9.13 -14.57
C GLN A 127 -8.15 -7.71 -14.60
N LYS A 128 -6.92 -7.53 -14.10
CA LYS A 128 -6.28 -6.20 -14.05
C LYS A 128 -6.11 -5.60 -15.45
N ASP A 129 -5.81 -6.42 -16.46
CA ASP A 129 -5.59 -5.99 -17.84
C ASP A 129 -6.90 -5.54 -18.48
N ILE A 130 -8.00 -6.26 -18.19
CA ILE A 130 -9.36 -5.90 -18.63
C ILE A 130 -9.81 -4.57 -18.00
N LEU A 131 -9.39 -4.31 -16.76
CA LEU A 131 -9.70 -3.08 -16.04
C LEU A 131 -8.82 -1.89 -16.46
N GLY A 132 -7.82 -2.10 -17.33
CA GLY A 132 -6.89 -1.08 -17.77
C GLY A 132 -6.09 -0.49 -16.61
N LEU A 133 -5.74 -1.33 -15.63
CA LEU A 133 -4.89 -0.93 -14.50
C LEU A 133 -3.44 -0.80 -14.98
N GLN A 134 -2.81 0.32 -14.65
CA GLN A 134 -1.46 0.64 -15.12
C GLN A 134 -0.47 0.52 -13.97
N LYS A 135 0.70 -0.04 -14.27
CA LYS A 135 1.83 0.01 -13.35
C LYS A 135 2.16 1.47 -13.05
N ALA A 136 2.51 1.77 -11.81
CA ALA A 136 3.06 3.09 -11.46
C ALA A 136 4.33 3.33 -12.30
N THR A 137 4.19 3.99 -13.45
CA THR A 137 5.31 4.56 -14.15
C THR A 137 5.85 5.65 -13.24
N ARG A 138 7.05 5.43 -12.68
CA ARG A 138 7.92 6.54 -12.24
C ARG A 138 8.35 7.29 -13.49
N ASP A 139 7.38 7.90 -14.14
CA ASP A 139 7.62 8.70 -15.31
C ASP A 139 8.23 9.99 -14.79
N ASN A 140 9.54 10.15 -15.00
CA ASN A 140 10.24 11.42 -14.88
C ASN A 140 9.78 12.43 -15.95
N HIS A 141 8.60 12.24 -16.54
CA HIS A 141 7.90 13.29 -17.23
C HIS A 141 7.37 14.26 -16.19
N VAL A 142 8.20 15.27 -15.94
CA VAL A 142 7.76 16.62 -15.62
C VAL A 142 6.64 16.92 -16.61
N THR A 143 5.39 16.68 -16.22
CA THR A 143 4.24 17.30 -16.85
C THR A 143 4.40 18.75 -16.49
N ARG A 144 5.18 19.46 -17.30
CA ARG A 144 5.19 20.92 -17.35
C ARG A 144 3.73 21.24 -17.61
N ILE A 145 3.02 21.60 -16.55
CA ILE A 145 1.73 22.25 -16.63
C ILE A 145 1.98 23.41 -17.60
N ARG A 146 1.56 23.25 -18.86
CA ARG A 146 1.46 24.36 -19.80
C ARG A 146 0.26 25.14 -19.29
N ILE A 147 0.51 25.99 -18.30
CA ILE A 147 -0.31 27.17 -18.05
C ILE A 147 -0.33 27.89 -19.39
N SER A 148 -1.50 27.89 -20.02
CA SER A 148 -1.75 28.60 -21.26
C SER A 148 -1.22 30.02 -21.08
N ARG A 149 -0.26 30.43 -21.91
CA ARG A 149 0.27 31.79 -21.91
C ARG A 149 -0.86 32.72 -22.33
N MET A 150 -1.63 33.19 -21.35
CA MET A 150 -2.52 34.33 -21.54
C MET A 150 -1.65 35.52 -21.96
N ARG A 151 -1.97 36.04 -23.14
CA ARG A 151 -1.37 37.22 -23.74
C ARG A 151 -1.55 38.38 -22.74
N PRO A 152 -0.50 39.13 -22.38
CA PRO A 152 -0.68 40.29 -21.51
C PRO A 152 -1.46 41.35 -22.27
N GLU A 153 -2.70 41.56 -21.86
CA GLU A 153 -3.43 42.80 -22.15
C GLU A 153 -2.83 43.94 -21.32
N PRO A 154 -2.80 45.18 -21.84
CA PRO A 154 -2.17 46.29 -21.15
C PRO A 154 -2.91 46.62 -19.86
N VAL A 155 -2.19 46.51 -18.75
CA VAL A 155 -2.64 46.86 -17.39
C VAL A 155 -2.84 48.36 -17.31
N ILE A 156 -4.08 48.78 -17.09
CA ILE A 156 -4.40 50.09 -16.51
C ILE A 156 -3.90 50.04 -15.06
N TYR A 157 -2.97 50.93 -14.73
CA TYR A 157 -2.45 51.08 -13.38
C TYR A 157 -3.56 51.68 -12.50
N ASP A 158 -4.19 50.86 -11.67
CA ASP A 158 -5.04 51.36 -10.59
C ASP A 158 -4.49 50.87 -9.24
N ASN A 159 -4.22 51.86 -8.39
CA ASN A 159 -3.29 51.82 -7.28
C ASN A 159 -4.02 51.47 -5.96
N TYR A 160 -4.59 50.28 -5.86
CA TYR A 160 -5.47 49.89 -4.73
C TYR A 160 -5.10 48.58 -4.02
N ARG A 161 -3.82 48.16 -4.03
CA ARG A 161 -3.40 46.90 -3.37
C ARG A 161 -2.11 46.99 -2.54
N GLU A 162 -1.82 48.13 -1.93
CA GLU A 162 -0.68 48.25 -1.00
C GLU A 162 -1.08 48.31 0.48
N HIS A 163 -2.33 48.65 0.83
CA HIS A 163 -2.71 48.79 2.24
C HIS A 163 -2.97 47.49 3.02
N GLU A 164 -3.21 46.35 2.37
CA GLU A 164 -3.49 45.08 3.07
C GLU A 164 -2.21 44.34 3.53
N LYS A 165 -1.04 44.73 3.04
CA LYS A 165 0.23 44.03 3.36
C LYS A 165 0.84 44.47 4.68
N GLU A 166 0.58 45.72 5.10
CA GLU A 166 1.18 46.30 6.30
C GLU A 166 0.48 45.81 7.58
N GLU A 167 -0.82 45.53 7.53
CA GLU A 167 -1.57 44.98 8.68
C GLU A 167 -1.13 43.57 9.07
N ILE A 168 -0.79 42.72 8.09
CA ILE A 168 -0.33 41.35 8.36
C ILE A 168 1.04 41.35 9.07
N ILE A 169 1.93 42.29 8.71
CA ILE A 169 3.26 42.39 9.33
C ILE A 169 3.14 42.82 10.79
N HIS A 170 2.26 43.79 11.10
CA HIS A 170 2.06 44.24 12.47
C HIS A 170 1.44 43.16 13.37
N PHE A 171 0.54 42.32 12.83
CA PHE A 171 -0.03 41.19 13.58
C PHE A 171 1.01 40.11 13.90
N LEU A 172 1.94 39.82 12.98
CA LEU A 172 2.95 38.77 13.17
C LEU A 172 4.08 39.13 14.15
N LEU A 173 4.30 40.42 14.41
CA LEU A 173 5.38 40.89 15.29
C LEU A 173 4.94 41.14 16.74
N ALA A 174 3.65 41.05 17.06
CA ALA A 174 3.11 41.43 18.37
C ALA A 174 3.10 40.29 19.42
N ASP A 175 3.50 39.07 19.07
CA ASP A 175 3.34 37.89 19.94
C ASP A 175 4.66 37.20 20.36
N THR A 176 5.78 37.91 20.24
CA THR A 176 7.08 37.48 20.79
C THR A 176 7.69 38.58 21.65
N ASP A 177 7.15 38.74 22.86
CA ASP A 177 7.87 39.21 24.05
C ASP A 177 7.04 38.87 25.30
N CYS A 178 7.15 37.62 25.74
CA CYS A 178 6.87 37.27 27.13
C CYS A 178 8.10 36.51 27.62
N ASP A 179 9.08 37.27 28.08
CA ASP A 179 10.28 36.73 28.70
C ASP A 179 10.14 36.70 30.22
N ASN A 180 10.55 35.55 30.77
CA ASN A 180 10.90 35.33 32.18
C ASN A 180 12.04 36.31 32.56
N GLN A 181 12.40 36.67 33.79
CA GLN A 181 12.17 36.21 35.16
C GLN A 181 12.93 37.22 36.09
N ASP A 182 12.53 37.27 37.36
CA ASP A 182 13.40 37.39 38.56
C ASP A 182 14.09 38.72 38.98
N SER A 183 13.63 39.21 40.15
CA SER A 183 14.28 39.82 41.33
C SER A 183 15.55 40.70 41.29
N GLY A 184 15.47 41.85 41.98
CA GLY A 184 16.31 42.12 43.17
C GLY A 184 17.35 43.26 43.14
N ALA A 185 17.05 44.38 43.82
CA ALA A 185 17.90 45.30 44.62
C ALA A 185 17.07 46.60 44.82
N ILE A 186 16.82 47.15 46.01
CA ILE A 186 17.70 47.57 47.12
C ILE A 186 16.96 47.41 48.46
#